data_AF-A0A7S1WD58-F1
#
_entry.id   AF-A0A7S1WD58-F1
#
_cell.length_a   1.000
_cell.length_b   1.000
_cell.length_c   1.000
_cell.angle_alpha   90.00
_cell.angle_beta   90.00
_cell.angle_gamma   90.00
#
_symmetry.space_group_name_H-M   'P 1'
#
loop_
_entity.id
_entity.type
_entity.pdbx_description
1 polymer ?
#
loop_
_entity_poly.entity_id
_entity_poly.type
_entity_poly.pdbx_seq_one_letter_code
_entity_poly.pdbx_strand_id
1 'polypeptide(L)'
;PDDHPLCVSSARSTALKGADVILLVGARLNWILHYGRPPRFQRGVKVIHVELLPEEVGHSIPAEVALVGHAKTISAQLVGALAAAPFRAPAAWVGGLQEEGKRSQEIFLSHAANRASPMNYYCALSIINKHTPRDAIVMNEGSDTMDIGRTVLNNYLPRKRLDAATWGTMGVGLGQAIAAALVSPNPGCVAVMGDSAFGFSGMELEVVCRLQLPVVVVVINNNGIGPMNPTEYDAGATGTEKRLAYPAKSLTPACRYDGMAQALGAEGVFVQTADELEEAFARAMATKPFRPTLINCMISTTASRAKEAAPPFAKSSL
;
A
#
# COMPACT_ATOMS: atom_id res chain seq x y z
N PRO A 1 -8.14 -3.68 -13.49
CA PRO A 1 -8.77 -3.60 -12.16
C PRO A 1 -8.18 -4.68 -11.26
N ASP A 2 -7.98 -4.39 -9.97
CA ASP A 2 -7.40 -5.37 -9.03
C ASP A 2 -8.33 -6.56 -8.75
N ASP A 3 -9.63 -6.41 -9.01
CA ASP A 3 -10.66 -7.46 -8.97
C ASP A 3 -10.79 -8.26 -10.28
N HIS A 4 -9.91 -8.05 -11.27
CA HIS A 4 -9.93 -8.79 -12.53
C HIS A 4 -9.57 -10.27 -12.29
N PRO A 5 -10.26 -11.25 -12.90
CA PRO A 5 -10.04 -12.68 -12.64
C PRO A 5 -8.64 -13.21 -13.01
N LEU A 6 -7.89 -12.47 -13.83
CA LEU A 6 -6.48 -12.78 -14.17
C LEU A 6 -5.46 -12.03 -13.28
N CYS A 7 -5.92 -11.20 -12.34
CA CYS A 7 -5.05 -10.57 -11.36
C CYS A 7 -4.66 -11.62 -10.31
N VAL A 8 -3.36 -11.92 -10.23
CA VAL A 8 -2.81 -12.95 -9.33
C VAL A 8 -1.90 -12.32 -8.27
N SER A 9 -2.17 -11.07 -7.88
CA SER A 9 -1.38 -10.33 -6.88
C SER A 9 -1.32 -11.05 -5.53
N SER A 10 -2.43 -11.69 -5.12
CA SER A 10 -2.52 -12.53 -3.93
C SER A 10 -1.74 -13.85 -4.03
N ALA A 11 -1.39 -14.29 -5.24
CA ALA A 11 -0.56 -15.46 -5.50
C ALA A 11 0.84 -15.10 -6.01
N ARG A 12 1.32 -13.86 -5.77
CA ARG A 12 2.58 -13.33 -6.33
C ARG A 12 3.78 -14.28 -6.15
N SER A 13 3.97 -14.82 -4.94
CA SER A 13 5.09 -15.71 -4.64
C SER A 13 5.06 -16.98 -5.50
N THR A 14 3.88 -17.56 -5.69
CA THR A 14 3.68 -18.76 -6.53
C THR A 14 3.87 -18.43 -8.00
N ALA A 15 3.31 -17.31 -8.46
CA ALA A 15 3.44 -16.85 -9.84
C ALA A 15 4.92 -16.63 -10.24
N LEU A 16 5.69 -15.91 -9.43
CA LEU A 16 7.10 -15.62 -9.75
C LEU A 16 8.01 -16.86 -9.69
N LYS A 17 7.72 -17.80 -8.78
CA LYS A 17 8.50 -19.04 -8.64
C LYS A 17 8.18 -20.09 -9.69
N GLY A 18 6.97 -20.08 -10.24
CA GLY A 18 6.51 -21.07 -11.21
C GLY A 18 6.45 -20.58 -12.67
N ALA A 19 6.64 -19.28 -12.91
CA ALA A 19 6.67 -18.75 -14.26
C ALA A 19 7.98 -19.12 -14.98
N ASP A 20 7.86 -19.76 -16.13
CA ASP A 20 8.94 -20.05 -17.08
C ASP A 20 9.22 -18.85 -17.99
N VAL A 21 8.20 -18.03 -18.29
CA VAL A 21 8.30 -16.79 -19.06
C VAL A 21 7.60 -15.63 -18.33
N ILE A 22 8.24 -14.46 -18.28
CA ILE A 22 7.66 -13.22 -17.75
C ILE A 22 7.72 -12.13 -18.81
N LEU A 23 6.56 -11.55 -19.12
CA LEU A 23 6.46 -10.30 -19.87
C LEU A 23 6.46 -9.12 -18.89
N LEU A 24 7.57 -8.37 -18.86
CA LEU A 24 7.78 -7.22 -17.99
C LEU A 24 7.54 -5.93 -18.78
N VAL A 25 6.49 -5.16 -18.44
CA VAL A 25 6.10 -3.96 -19.19
C VAL A 25 6.29 -2.70 -18.36
N GLY A 26 7.27 -1.87 -18.73
CA GLY A 26 7.56 -0.59 -18.06
C GLY A 26 7.88 -0.74 -16.57
N ALA A 27 8.55 -1.84 -16.21
CA ALA A 27 8.93 -2.17 -14.85
C ALA A 27 10.39 -2.62 -14.82
N ARG A 28 11.10 -2.24 -13.76
CA ARG A 28 12.52 -2.56 -13.58
C ARG A 28 12.68 -3.76 -12.66
N LEU A 29 13.61 -4.64 -13.00
CA LEU A 29 14.06 -5.73 -12.11
C LEU A 29 15.03 -5.18 -11.04
N ASN A 30 14.50 -4.31 -10.18
CA ASN A 30 15.22 -3.73 -9.04
C ASN A 30 14.87 -4.47 -7.73
N TRP A 31 15.17 -3.87 -6.58
CA TRP A 31 14.92 -4.45 -5.26
C TRP A 31 13.45 -4.85 -5.02
N ILE A 32 12.47 -4.15 -5.60
CA ILE A 32 11.03 -4.45 -5.47
C ILE A 32 10.69 -5.81 -6.10
N LEU A 33 11.32 -6.10 -7.24
CA LEU A 33 11.21 -7.38 -7.95
C LEU A 33 12.41 -8.29 -7.68
N HIS A 34 13.11 -8.11 -6.54
CA HIS A 34 14.22 -8.96 -6.11
C HIS A 34 15.26 -9.22 -7.21
N TYR A 35 15.49 -8.22 -8.06
CA TYR A 35 16.43 -8.31 -9.18
C TYR A 35 16.13 -9.45 -10.19
N GLY A 36 14.90 -9.97 -10.22
CA GLY A 36 14.53 -11.13 -11.04
C GLY A 36 15.22 -12.43 -10.64
N ARG A 37 15.79 -12.52 -9.42
CA ARG A 37 16.67 -13.62 -9.02
C ARG A 37 15.99 -14.67 -8.12
N PRO A 38 16.49 -15.91 -8.12
CA PRO A 38 16.13 -16.92 -7.13
C PRO A 38 16.48 -16.47 -5.69
N PRO A 39 15.76 -16.95 -4.66
CA PRO A 39 14.69 -17.94 -4.72
C PRO A 39 13.29 -17.33 -4.98
N ARG A 40 13.21 -16.03 -5.26
CA ARG A 40 11.93 -15.33 -5.49
C ARG A 40 11.41 -15.54 -6.91
N PHE A 41 12.31 -15.68 -7.87
CA PHE A 41 12.02 -16.04 -9.25
C PHE A 41 12.49 -17.47 -9.54
N GLN A 42 11.84 -18.14 -10.49
CA GLN A 42 12.30 -19.42 -11.03
C GLN A 42 13.75 -19.30 -11.54
N ARG A 43 14.59 -20.32 -11.28
CA ARG A 43 15.91 -20.41 -11.92
C ARG A 43 15.74 -20.54 -13.43
N GLY A 44 16.37 -19.64 -14.20
CA GLY A 44 16.34 -19.67 -15.67
C GLY A 44 15.04 -19.14 -16.28
N VAL A 45 14.23 -18.36 -15.55
CA VAL A 45 13.07 -17.66 -16.11
C VAL A 45 13.48 -16.82 -17.32
N LYS A 46 12.70 -16.90 -18.40
CA LYS A 46 12.90 -16.07 -19.60
C LYS A 46 12.13 -14.77 -19.44
N VAL A 47 12.81 -13.64 -19.62
CA VAL A 47 12.18 -12.32 -19.50
C VAL A 47 12.03 -11.69 -20.88
N ILE A 48 10.81 -11.35 -21.26
CA ILE A 48 10.51 -10.41 -22.35
C ILE A 48 10.36 -9.04 -21.71
N HIS A 49 11.25 -8.10 -22.04
CA HIS A 49 11.32 -6.80 -21.37
C HIS A 49 10.90 -5.69 -22.34
N VAL A 50 9.74 -5.08 -22.08
CA VAL A 50 9.25 -3.88 -22.76
C VAL A 50 9.68 -2.67 -21.96
N GLU A 51 10.59 -1.87 -22.50
CA GLU A 51 11.19 -0.74 -21.80
C GLU A 51 11.48 0.43 -22.73
N LEU A 52 11.28 1.65 -22.25
CA LEU A 52 11.55 2.85 -23.04
C LEU A 52 13.05 3.14 -23.11
N LEU A 53 13.75 2.92 -21.99
CA LEU A 53 15.18 3.22 -21.83
C LEU A 53 16.02 1.96 -22.13
N PRO A 54 16.80 1.95 -23.22
CA PRO A 54 17.63 0.78 -23.58
C PRO A 54 18.56 0.32 -22.46
N GLU A 55 19.07 1.25 -21.65
CA GLU A 55 20.01 1.01 -20.55
C GLU A 55 19.44 0.19 -19.38
N GLU A 56 18.11 0.12 -19.26
CA GLU A 56 17.44 -0.68 -18.22
C GLU A 56 17.30 -2.16 -18.64
N VAL A 57 17.37 -2.44 -19.94
CA VAL A 57 17.24 -3.81 -20.47
C VAL A 57 18.47 -4.62 -20.11
N GLY A 58 18.27 -5.80 -19.51
CA GLY A 58 19.37 -6.68 -19.14
C GLY A 58 20.19 -6.20 -17.94
N HIS A 59 19.81 -5.08 -17.30
CA HIS A 59 20.55 -4.50 -16.18
C HIS A 59 20.73 -5.46 -15.00
N SER A 60 19.74 -6.32 -14.76
CA SER A 60 19.67 -7.18 -13.58
C SER A 60 19.90 -8.66 -13.88
N ILE A 61 19.14 -9.18 -14.84
CA ILE A 61 19.29 -10.48 -15.50
C ILE A 61 19.07 -10.30 -17.00
N PRO A 62 19.61 -11.16 -17.88
CA PRO A 62 19.42 -11.04 -19.33
C PRO A 62 17.94 -11.05 -19.71
N ALA A 63 17.57 -10.17 -20.65
CA ALA A 63 16.28 -10.26 -21.33
C ALA A 63 16.42 -11.28 -22.49
N GLU A 64 15.53 -12.27 -22.53
CA GLU A 64 15.42 -13.21 -23.65
C GLU A 64 15.00 -12.46 -24.93
N VAL A 65 14.07 -11.51 -24.77
CA VAL A 65 13.62 -10.61 -25.83
C VAL A 65 13.54 -9.19 -25.29
N ALA A 66 14.30 -8.29 -25.91
CA ALA A 66 14.25 -6.86 -25.62
C ALA A 66 13.31 -6.16 -26.59
N LEU A 67 12.28 -5.50 -26.08
CA LEU A 67 11.34 -4.69 -26.85
C LEU A 67 11.51 -3.23 -26.42
N VAL A 68 12.45 -2.54 -27.06
CA VAL A 68 12.82 -1.16 -26.70
C VAL A 68 11.88 -0.19 -27.39
N GLY A 69 11.11 0.58 -26.61
CA GLY A 69 10.19 1.59 -27.11
C GLY A 69 9.03 1.87 -26.18
N HIS A 70 8.15 2.76 -26.61
CA HIS A 70 7.00 3.18 -25.80
C HIS A 70 6.01 2.02 -25.59
N ALA A 71 5.70 1.71 -24.33
CA ALA A 71 4.85 0.58 -23.94
C ALA A 71 3.49 0.53 -24.67
N LYS A 72 2.84 1.69 -24.88
CA LYS A 72 1.59 1.77 -25.67
C LYS A 72 1.74 1.21 -27.09
N THR A 73 2.82 1.58 -27.78
CA THR A 73 3.07 1.18 -29.17
C THR A 73 3.39 -0.31 -29.25
N ILE A 74 4.27 -0.78 -28.37
CA ILE A 74 4.66 -2.19 -28.32
C ILE A 74 3.49 -3.08 -27.92
N SER A 75 2.69 -2.69 -26.92
CA SER A 75 1.49 -3.43 -26.54
C SER A 75 0.49 -3.55 -27.71
N ALA A 76 0.32 -2.50 -28.52
CA ALA A 76 -0.55 -2.56 -29.70
C ALA A 76 -0.01 -3.55 -30.75
N GLN A 77 1.31 -3.59 -30.97
CA GLN A 77 1.96 -4.55 -31.87
C GLN A 77 1.83 -5.99 -31.35
N LEU A 78 2.04 -6.22 -30.05
CA LEU A 78 1.87 -7.52 -29.41
C LEU A 78 0.43 -8.02 -29.54
N VAL A 79 -0.56 -7.16 -29.33
CA VAL A 79 -1.98 -7.49 -29.55
C VAL A 79 -2.24 -7.87 -31.00
N GLY A 80 -1.70 -7.12 -31.97
CA GLY A 80 -1.82 -7.46 -33.40
C GLY A 80 -1.16 -8.80 -33.75
N ALA A 81 0.03 -9.06 -33.21
CA ALA A 81 0.74 -10.33 -33.41
C ALA A 81 -0.02 -11.51 -32.80
N LEU A 82 -0.58 -11.36 -31.60
CA LEU A 82 -1.42 -12.38 -30.96
C LEU A 82 -2.75 -12.60 -31.68
N ALA A 83 -3.29 -11.60 -32.38
CA ALA A 83 -4.47 -11.79 -33.22
C ALA A 83 -4.16 -12.64 -34.45
N ALA A 84 -2.97 -12.46 -35.05
CA ALA A 84 -2.51 -13.24 -36.20
C ALA A 84 -2.07 -14.67 -35.82
N ALA A 85 -1.49 -14.84 -34.64
CA ALA A 85 -1.06 -16.12 -34.09
C ALA A 85 -1.56 -16.28 -32.64
N PRO A 86 -2.83 -16.71 -32.44
CA PRO A 86 -3.42 -16.83 -31.13
C PRO A 86 -2.65 -17.78 -30.21
N PHE A 87 -2.37 -17.30 -29.01
CA PHE A 87 -1.81 -18.09 -27.93
C PHE A 87 -2.66 -17.92 -26.67
N ARG A 88 -2.79 -18.99 -25.89
CA ARG A 88 -3.41 -18.96 -24.56
C ARG A 88 -2.50 -19.68 -23.58
N ALA A 89 -2.29 -19.08 -22.42
CA ALA A 89 -1.59 -19.76 -21.33
C ALA A 89 -2.34 -21.05 -20.94
N PRO A 90 -1.63 -22.10 -20.49
CA PRO A 90 -2.26 -23.35 -20.08
C PRO A 90 -3.33 -23.12 -19.01
N ALA A 91 -4.53 -23.66 -19.21
CA ALA A 91 -5.65 -23.47 -18.29
C ALA A 91 -5.34 -23.96 -16.87
N ALA A 92 -4.57 -25.05 -16.75
CA ALA A 92 -4.13 -25.57 -15.46
C ALA A 92 -3.21 -24.60 -14.70
N TRP A 93 -2.34 -23.87 -15.39
CA TRP A 93 -1.47 -22.86 -14.79
C TRP A 93 -2.29 -21.69 -14.26
N VAL A 94 -3.17 -21.13 -15.10
CA VAL A 94 -4.04 -20.01 -14.72
C VAL A 94 -4.96 -20.40 -13.56
N GLY A 95 -5.60 -21.57 -13.64
CA GLY A 95 -6.47 -22.10 -12.60
C GLY A 95 -5.75 -22.33 -11.27
N GLY A 96 -4.52 -22.86 -11.31
CA GLY A 96 -3.70 -23.05 -10.11
C GLY A 96 -3.37 -21.74 -9.40
N LEU A 97 -3.02 -20.68 -10.15
CA LEU A 97 -2.77 -19.35 -9.57
C LEU A 97 -4.04 -18.70 -9.01
N GLN A 98 -5.17 -18.86 -9.70
CA GLN A 98 -6.46 -18.37 -9.21
C GLN A 98 -6.86 -19.04 -7.90
N GLU A 99 -6.64 -20.36 -7.77
CA GLU A 99 -6.97 -21.10 -6.56
C GLU A 99 -6.07 -20.71 -5.38
N GLU A 100 -4.75 -20.57 -5.61
CA GLU A 100 -3.84 -20.05 -4.59
C GLU A 100 -4.21 -18.61 -4.17
N GLY A 101 -4.65 -17.80 -5.14
CA GLY A 101 -5.11 -16.44 -4.90
C GLY A 101 -6.36 -16.38 -4.01
N LYS A 102 -7.33 -17.28 -4.22
CA LYS A 102 -8.52 -17.42 -3.36
C LYS A 102 -8.14 -17.84 -1.95
N ARG A 103 -7.27 -18.85 -1.80
CA ARG A 103 -6.79 -19.30 -0.48
C ARG A 103 -6.14 -18.16 0.31
N SER A 104 -5.30 -17.37 -0.36
CA SER A 104 -4.67 -16.19 0.25
C SER A 104 -5.70 -15.12 0.63
N GLN A 105 -6.76 -14.96 -0.18
CA GLN A 105 -7.86 -14.05 0.11
C GLN A 105 -8.70 -14.51 1.32
N GLU A 106 -8.91 -15.80 1.53
CA GLU A 106 -9.63 -16.32 2.71
C GLU A 106 -8.90 -15.99 4.02
N ILE A 107 -7.57 -16.14 4.05
CA ILE A 107 -6.75 -15.74 5.20
C ILE A 107 -6.92 -14.24 5.46
N PHE A 108 -6.82 -13.43 4.41
CA PHE A 108 -7.06 -11.99 4.49
C PHE A 108 -8.44 -11.66 5.07
N LEU A 109 -9.51 -12.28 4.53
CA LEU A 109 -10.88 -12.05 4.97
C LEU A 109 -11.07 -12.43 6.45
N SER A 110 -10.40 -13.47 6.93
CA SER A 110 -10.46 -13.85 8.34
C SER A 110 -9.87 -12.76 9.27
N HIS A 111 -8.75 -12.13 8.88
CA HIS A 111 -8.16 -11.02 9.63
C HIS A 111 -8.99 -9.73 9.53
N ALA A 112 -9.55 -9.46 8.36
CA ALA A 112 -10.42 -8.32 8.13
C ALA A 112 -11.73 -8.41 8.93
N ALA A 113 -12.28 -9.63 9.11
CA ALA A 113 -13.49 -9.86 9.89
C ALA A 113 -13.28 -9.71 11.41
N ASN A 114 -12.03 -9.74 11.89
CA ASN A 114 -11.73 -9.55 13.31
C ASN A 114 -11.85 -8.07 13.71
N ARG A 115 -13.03 -7.70 14.23
CA ARG A 115 -13.38 -6.36 14.72
C ARG A 115 -12.96 -6.10 16.18
N ALA A 116 -12.08 -6.90 16.77
CA ALA A 116 -11.60 -6.68 18.14
C ALA A 116 -10.90 -5.33 18.30
N SER A 117 -10.98 -4.75 19.50
CA SER A 117 -10.23 -3.55 19.90
C SER A 117 -9.10 -3.95 20.86
N PRO A 118 -7.87 -3.44 20.67
CA PRO A 118 -7.44 -2.56 19.59
C PRO A 118 -7.42 -3.26 18.22
N MET A 119 -7.78 -2.52 17.16
CA MET A 119 -7.90 -3.07 15.80
C MET A 119 -6.57 -3.61 15.25
N ASN A 120 -6.63 -4.53 14.31
CA ASN A 120 -5.48 -4.90 13.47
C ASN A 120 -5.52 -4.14 12.12
N TYR A 121 -4.40 -4.13 11.39
CA TYR A 121 -4.30 -3.46 10.08
C TYR A 121 -5.36 -3.90 9.07
N TYR A 122 -5.63 -5.20 8.96
CA TYR A 122 -6.55 -5.73 7.96
C TYR A 122 -7.99 -5.28 8.21
N CYS A 123 -8.43 -5.29 9.48
CA CYS A 123 -9.73 -4.76 9.87
C CYS A 123 -9.86 -3.29 9.47
N ALA A 124 -8.94 -2.43 9.92
CA ALA A 124 -8.99 -0.99 9.62
C ALA A 124 -8.94 -0.69 8.11
N LEU A 125 -7.98 -1.28 7.39
CA LEU A 125 -7.81 -1.07 5.96
C LEU A 125 -8.98 -1.63 5.13
N SER A 126 -9.62 -2.72 5.56
CA SER A 126 -10.79 -3.27 4.87
C SER A 126 -12.01 -2.37 4.97
N ILE A 127 -12.20 -1.72 6.13
CA ILE A 127 -13.26 -0.73 6.34
C ILE A 127 -13.03 0.49 5.44
N ILE A 128 -11.79 0.98 5.39
CA ILE A 128 -11.40 2.08 4.49
C ILE A 128 -11.66 1.69 3.02
N ASN A 129 -11.21 0.52 2.59
CA ASN A 129 -11.41 0.04 1.21
C ASN A 129 -12.89 -0.09 0.84
N LYS A 130 -13.73 -0.59 1.75
CA LYS A 130 -15.19 -0.77 1.54
C LYS A 130 -15.89 0.54 1.18
N HIS A 131 -15.50 1.63 1.81
CA HIS A 131 -16.15 2.95 1.68
C HIS A 131 -15.39 3.89 0.75
N THR A 132 -14.22 3.48 0.24
CA THR A 132 -13.46 4.25 -0.75
C THR A 132 -14.11 4.11 -2.13
N PRO A 133 -14.51 5.21 -2.80
CA PRO A 133 -15.05 5.15 -4.15
C PRO A 133 -14.08 4.48 -5.13
N ARG A 134 -14.61 3.71 -6.08
CA ARG A 134 -13.79 2.89 -6.99
C ARG A 134 -12.83 3.71 -7.87
N ASP A 135 -13.14 4.97 -8.12
CA ASP A 135 -12.37 5.92 -8.90
C ASP A 135 -11.62 6.98 -8.07
N ALA A 136 -11.65 6.86 -6.73
CA ALA A 136 -10.87 7.71 -5.82
C ALA A 136 -9.38 7.49 -6.01
N ILE A 137 -8.59 8.53 -5.74
CA ILE A 137 -7.15 8.40 -5.62
C ILE A 137 -6.83 7.94 -4.20
N VAL A 138 -6.03 6.89 -4.07
CA VAL A 138 -5.53 6.37 -2.79
C VAL A 138 -4.03 6.66 -2.71
N MET A 139 -3.66 7.55 -1.81
CA MET A 139 -2.28 7.71 -1.37
C MET A 139 -2.06 6.82 -0.15
N ASN A 140 -0.98 6.04 -0.16
CA ASN A 140 -0.69 5.11 0.93
C ASN A 140 0.80 5.09 1.31
N GLU A 141 1.11 5.35 2.58
CA GLU A 141 2.48 5.51 3.06
C GLU A 141 2.69 4.89 4.45
N GLY A 142 3.91 4.46 4.74
CA GLY A 142 4.33 3.78 5.98
C GLY A 142 5.03 2.46 5.70
N SER A 143 5.32 1.70 6.74
CA SER A 143 5.82 0.32 6.62
C SER A 143 4.64 -0.64 6.47
N ASP A 144 4.14 -1.20 7.58
CA ASP A 144 3.02 -2.15 7.55
C ASP A 144 1.75 -1.52 6.96
N THR A 145 1.49 -0.23 7.22
CA THR A 145 0.38 0.52 6.62
C THR A 145 0.42 0.51 5.08
N MET A 146 1.60 0.59 4.48
CA MET A 146 1.76 0.59 3.02
C MET A 146 1.79 -0.83 2.46
N ASP A 147 2.52 -1.74 3.08
CA ASP A 147 2.69 -3.10 2.59
C ASP A 147 1.40 -3.92 2.68
N ILE A 148 0.70 -3.80 3.81
CA ILE A 148 -0.63 -4.39 3.97
C ILE A 148 -1.64 -3.58 3.14
N GLY A 149 -1.55 -2.24 3.18
CA GLY A 149 -2.39 -1.35 2.38
C GLY A 149 -2.41 -1.69 0.89
N ARG A 150 -1.27 -1.98 0.27
CA ARG A 150 -1.17 -2.40 -1.14
C ARG A 150 -1.92 -3.70 -1.47
N THR A 151 -2.17 -4.54 -0.47
CA THR A 151 -2.91 -5.80 -0.62
C THR A 151 -4.41 -5.61 -0.38
N VAL A 152 -4.79 -4.60 0.41
CA VAL A 152 -6.18 -4.41 0.90
C VAL A 152 -6.91 -3.27 0.20
N LEU A 153 -6.20 -2.20 -0.14
CA LEU A 153 -6.74 -1.00 -0.79
C LEU A 153 -6.68 -1.16 -2.31
N ASN A 154 -7.78 -1.62 -2.89
CA ASN A 154 -7.87 -1.98 -4.31
C ASN A 154 -7.95 -0.75 -5.23
N ASN A 155 -7.39 -0.90 -6.43
CA ASN A 155 -7.46 0.08 -7.50
C ASN A 155 -8.27 -0.48 -8.67
N TYR A 156 -9.29 0.24 -9.09
CA TYR A 156 -10.15 -0.19 -10.20
C TYR A 156 -9.85 0.56 -11.50
N LEU A 157 -9.15 1.70 -11.41
CA LEU A 157 -8.72 2.53 -12.54
C LEU A 157 -7.21 2.78 -12.50
N PRO A 158 -6.55 2.98 -13.66
CA PRO A 158 -5.12 3.27 -13.70
C PRO A 158 -4.80 4.64 -13.09
N ARG A 159 -3.57 4.80 -12.57
CA ARG A 159 -3.06 6.05 -11.98
C ARG A 159 -3.89 6.57 -10.79
N LYS A 160 -4.53 5.65 -10.06
CA LYS A 160 -5.29 5.96 -8.83
C LYS A 160 -4.55 5.60 -7.53
N ARG A 161 -3.38 4.97 -7.60
CA ARG A 161 -2.52 4.72 -6.45
C ARG A 161 -1.29 5.63 -6.48
N LEU A 162 -0.99 6.24 -5.34
CA LEU A 162 0.26 6.93 -5.05
C LEU A 162 0.87 6.33 -3.78
N ASP A 163 2.18 6.14 -3.74
CA ASP A 163 2.89 5.65 -2.56
C ASP A 163 4.36 6.10 -2.54
N ALA A 164 5.14 5.52 -1.61
CA ALA A 164 6.55 5.82 -1.38
C ALA A 164 7.49 5.43 -2.55
N ALA A 165 6.96 4.74 -3.57
CA ALA A 165 7.61 4.43 -4.84
C ALA A 165 8.99 3.75 -4.70
N THR A 166 9.92 4.06 -5.62
CA THR A 166 11.18 3.30 -5.79
C THR A 166 12.16 3.45 -4.63
N TRP A 167 12.13 4.57 -3.91
CA TRP A 167 13.04 4.82 -2.79
C TRP A 167 12.44 4.52 -1.42
N GLY A 168 11.14 4.15 -1.36
CA GLY A 168 10.47 3.93 -0.09
C GLY A 168 10.51 5.18 0.81
N THR A 169 10.44 6.37 0.20
CA THR A 169 10.59 7.65 0.90
C THR A 169 9.37 7.94 1.77
N MET A 170 9.61 8.20 3.06
CA MET A 170 8.59 8.72 3.97
C MET A 170 8.51 10.26 3.86
N GLY A 171 7.31 10.83 3.93
CA GLY A 171 7.03 12.26 3.82
C GLY A 171 6.50 12.74 2.47
N VAL A 172 6.33 11.86 1.50
CA VAL A 172 5.77 12.24 0.18
C VAL A 172 4.24 12.36 0.20
N GLY A 173 3.59 11.78 1.21
CA GLY A 173 2.18 11.44 1.16
C GLY A 173 1.22 12.61 1.06
N LEU A 174 1.28 13.60 1.96
CA LEU A 174 0.37 14.75 1.86
C LEU A 174 0.66 15.60 0.63
N GLY A 175 1.93 15.78 0.24
CA GLY A 175 2.28 16.48 -1.01
C GLY A 175 1.68 15.80 -2.25
N GLN A 176 1.77 14.47 -2.32
CA GLN A 176 1.15 13.66 -3.38
C GLN A 176 -0.38 13.78 -3.36
N ALA A 177 -1.01 13.71 -2.18
CA ALA A 177 -2.47 13.82 -2.02
C ALA A 177 -2.99 15.22 -2.41
N ILE A 178 -2.26 16.29 -2.06
CA ILE A 178 -2.56 17.66 -2.47
C ILE A 178 -2.51 17.79 -3.99
N ALA A 179 -1.42 17.32 -4.61
CA ALA A 179 -1.29 17.35 -6.07
C ALA A 179 -2.41 16.57 -6.76
N ALA A 180 -2.74 15.38 -6.25
CA ALA A 180 -3.84 14.56 -6.73
C ALA A 180 -5.20 15.27 -6.65
N ALA A 181 -5.50 15.90 -5.51
CA ALA A 181 -6.75 16.60 -5.29
C ALA A 181 -6.88 17.87 -6.17
N LEU A 182 -5.77 18.53 -6.50
CA LEU A 182 -5.76 19.68 -7.42
C LEU A 182 -6.05 19.26 -8.87
N VAL A 183 -5.51 18.13 -9.33
CA VAL A 183 -5.67 17.68 -10.72
C VAL A 183 -6.89 16.77 -10.96
N SER A 184 -7.38 16.10 -9.90
CA SER A 184 -8.48 15.14 -9.96
C SER A 184 -9.32 15.20 -8.67
N PRO A 185 -10.04 16.31 -8.41
CA PRO A 185 -10.75 16.55 -7.16
C PRO A 185 -11.94 15.61 -6.92
N ASN A 186 -12.50 15.03 -7.98
CA ASN A 186 -13.60 14.07 -7.90
C ASN A 186 -13.08 12.64 -8.11
N PRO A 187 -13.56 11.65 -7.34
CA PRO A 187 -14.54 11.75 -6.25
C PRO A 187 -13.91 12.17 -4.91
N GLY A 188 -12.63 12.53 -4.88
CA GLY A 188 -11.84 12.83 -3.68
C GLY A 188 -10.57 12.00 -3.62
N CYS A 189 -9.69 12.34 -2.69
CA CYS A 189 -8.45 11.62 -2.40
C CYS A 189 -8.49 11.06 -0.97
N VAL A 190 -8.07 9.81 -0.81
CA VAL A 190 -7.90 9.15 0.48
C VAL A 190 -6.41 8.98 0.74
N ALA A 191 -5.93 9.52 1.84
CA ALA A 191 -4.52 9.47 2.26
C ALA A 191 -4.39 8.56 3.48
N VAL A 192 -3.93 7.32 3.30
CA VAL A 192 -3.76 6.34 4.39
C VAL A 192 -2.30 6.22 4.80
N MET A 193 -1.96 6.77 5.96
CA MET A 193 -0.57 6.95 6.39
C MET A 193 -0.33 6.27 7.74
N GLY A 194 0.82 5.62 7.93
CA GLY A 194 1.29 5.29 9.28
C GLY A 194 1.59 6.56 10.08
N ASP A 195 1.47 6.52 11.40
CA ASP A 195 1.73 7.66 12.30
C ASP A 195 3.13 8.29 12.12
N SER A 196 4.18 7.47 12.01
CA SER A 196 5.53 7.95 11.74
C SER A 196 5.65 8.59 10.35
N ALA A 197 5.05 7.98 9.33
CA ALA A 197 5.02 8.51 7.96
C ALA A 197 4.31 9.87 7.89
N PHE A 198 3.17 9.98 8.57
CA PHE A 198 2.44 11.23 8.73
C PHE A 198 3.32 12.32 9.35
N GLY A 199 4.15 11.99 10.35
CA GLY A 199 5.06 12.94 10.99
C GLY A 199 6.01 13.69 10.05
N PHE A 200 6.38 13.11 8.90
CA PHE A 200 7.28 13.76 7.94
C PHE A 200 6.61 14.87 7.11
N SER A 201 5.29 14.83 6.93
CA SER A 201 4.56 15.80 6.10
C SER A 201 3.30 16.36 6.75
N GLY A 202 3.03 16.05 8.02
CA GLY A 202 1.76 16.34 8.70
C GLY A 202 1.36 17.81 8.72
N MET A 203 2.33 18.74 8.67
CA MET A 203 2.05 20.18 8.59
C MET A 203 1.42 20.60 7.25
N GLU A 204 1.57 19.82 6.19
CA GLU A 204 0.90 20.05 4.90
C GLU A 204 -0.63 19.89 5.01
N LEU A 205 -1.14 19.35 6.13
CA LEU A 205 -2.56 19.38 6.44
C LEU A 205 -3.10 20.82 6.48
N GLU A 206 -2.28 21.80 6.86
CA GLU A 206 -2.63 23.22 6.75
C GLU A 206 -2.97 23.60 5.31
N VAL A 207 -2.20 23.12 4.32
CA VAL A 207 -2.43 23.40 2.90
C VAL A 207 -3.75 22.78 2.45
N VAL A 208 -4.01 21.53 2.85
CA VAL A 208 -5.30 20.86 2.59
C VAL A 208 -6.46 21.70 3.13
N CYS A 209 -6.32 22.24 4.34
CA CYS A 209 -7.33 23.08 4.99
C CYS A 209 -7.49 24.43 4.29
N ARG A 210 -6.40 25.17 4.08
CA ARG A 210 -6.42 26.50 3.46
C ARG A 210 -6.97 26.49 2.04
N LEU A 211 -6.71 25.42 1.29
CA LEU A 211 -7.22 25.23 -0.06
C LEU A 211 -8.56 24.47 -0.12
N GLN A 212 -9.11 24.06 1.03
CA GLN A 212 -10.36 23.29 1.15
C GLN A 212 -10.39 22.07 0.21
N LEU A 213 -9.28 21.34 0.14
CA LEU A 213 -9.13 20.22 -0.79
C LEU A 213 -9.95 19.00 -0.33
N PRO A 214 -10.51 18.22 -1.28
CA PRO A 214 -11.29 17.01 -1.00
C PRO A 214 -10.38 15.82 -0.61
N VAL A 215 -9.67 15.96 0.50
CA VAL A 215 -8.74 14.94 1.03
C VAL A 215 -9.23 14.44 2.39
N VAL A 216 -9.43 13.13 2.50
CA VAL A 216 -9.62 12.45 3.78
C VAL A 216 -8.32 11.75 4.15
N VAL A 217 -7.70 12.20 5.25
CA VAL A 217 -6.48 11.62 5.80
C VAL A 217 -6.85 10.61 6.87
N VAL A 218 -6.31 9.40 6.79
CA VAL A 218 -6.42 8.39 7.84
C VAL A 218 -5.02 8.09 8.36
N VAL A 219 -4.76 8.45 9.61
CA VAL A 219 -3.52 8.11 10.30
C VAL A 219 -3.73 6.79 11.02
N ILE A 220 -3.03 5.75 10.59
CA ILE A 220 -2.97 4.46 11.26
C ILE A 220 -1.98 4.58 12.41
N ASN A 221 -2.50 4.68 13.63
CA ASN A 221 -1.76 5.02 14.84
C ASN A 221 -1.53 3.76 15.70
N ASN A 222 -0.33 3.21 15.59
CA ASN A 222 0.17 2.09 16.40
C ASN A 222 1.23 2.54 17.42
N ASN A 223 1.35 3.86 17.63
CA ASN A 223 2.32 4.52 18.50
C ASN A 223 3.79 4.37 18.03
N GLY A 224 4.05 4.21 16.73
CA GLY A 224 5.40 4.34 16.18
C GLY A 224 5.81 3.31 15.13
N ILE A 225 7.13 3.14 14.99
CA ILE A 225 7.75 2.45 13.86
C ILE A 225 7.77 0.94 14.11
N GLY A 226 6.88 0.23 13.40
CA GLY A 226 6.74 -1.22 13.49
C GLY A 226 6.07 -1.69 14.79
N PRO A 227 6.00 -3.01 15.03
CA PRO A 227 5.35 -3.55 16.21
C PRO A 227 6.16 -3.27 17.49
N MET A 228 5.45 -2.99 18.57
CA MET A 228 5.99 -2.67 19.88
C MET A 228 5.12 -3.26 21.00
N ASN A 229 5.76 -3.90 21.97
CA ASN A 229 5.08 -4.29 23.21
C ASN A 229 4.88 -3.06 24.09
N PRO A 230 3.70 -2.84 24.68
CA PRO A 230 3.45 -1.70 25.56
C PRO A 230 4.44 -1.59 26.73
N THR A 231 4.95 -2.72 27.24
CA THR A 231 5.96 -2.75 28.31
C THR A 231 7.30 -2.14 27.92
N GLU A 232 7.60 -2.01 26.61
CA GLU A 232 8.80 -1.31 26.12
C GLU A 232 8.78 0.19 26.47
N TYR A 233 7.59 0.80 26.66
CA TYR A 233 7.48 2.18 27.14
C TYR A 233 7.89 2.33 28.61
N ASP A 234 7.59 1.33 29.43
CA ASP A 234 7.85 1.38 30.88
C ASP A 234 9.31 1.03 31.22
N ALA A 235 9.94 0.19 30.41
CA ALA A 235 11.28 -0.36 30.65
C ALA A 235 12.40 0.70 30.71
N GLY A 236 12.23 1.87 30.08
CA GLY A 236 13.23 2.93 30.09
C GLY A 236 13.16 3.88 31.29
N ALA A 237 12.07 3.87 32.07
CA ALA A 237 11.72 4.97 32.97
C ALA A 237 12.38 4.92 34.37
N THR A 238 13.61 4.39 34.49
CA THR A 238 14.35 4.37 35.76
C THR A 238 15.38 5.50 35.81
N GLY A 239 15.32 6.39 36.81
CA GLY A 239 16.29 7.48 37.04
C GLY A 239 15.84 8.90 36.63
N THR A 240 16.78 9.84 36.67
CA THR A 240 16.56 11.29 36.43
C THR A 240 16.42 11.68 34.96
N GLU A 241 16.68 10.75 34.03
CA GLU A 241 16.65 10.98 32.58
C GLU A 241 15.44 10.32 31.89
N LYS A 242 14.26 10.33 32.53
CA LYS A 242 13.01 9.79 31.96
C LYS A 242 12.66 10.29 30.55
N ARG A 243 13.23 11.41 30.09
CA ARG A 243 13.03 11.93 28.73
C ARG A 243 13.84 11.18 27.67
N LEU A 244 14.94 10.53 28.05
CA LEU A 244 15.77 9.68 27.17
C LEU A 244 15.36 8.20 27.20
N ALA A 245 14.36 7.87 28.02
CA ALA A 245 13.86 6.52 28.26
C ALA A 245 12.99 5.94 27.13
N TYR A 246 12.52 6.76 26.21
CA TYR A 246 11.60 6.32 25.16
C TYR A 246 12.34 5.46 24.13
N PRO A 247 11.81 4.29 23.73
CA PRO A 247 12.40 3.51 22.66
C PRO A 247 12.54 4.36 21.39
N ALA A 248 13.65 4.24 20.66
CA ALA A 248 13.91 5.05 19.46
C ALA A 248 12.84 4.91 18.37
N LYS A 249 12.13 3.78 18.34
CA LYS A 249 11.01 3.51 17.43
C LYS A 249 9.66 4.02 17.93
N SER A 250 9.58 4.58 19.13
CA SER A 250 8.32 4.99 19.76
C SER A 250 7.89 6.40 19.37
N LEU A 251 6.59 6.57 19.26
CA LEU A 251 5.92 7.87 19.27
C LEU A 251 5.10 8.00 20.56
N THR A 252 4.60 9.21 20.83
CA THR A 252 3.73 9.45 22.00
C THR A 252 2.50 8.54 21.94
N PRO A 253 2.24 7.73 23.00
CA PRO A 253 1.06 6.88 23.04
C PRO A 253 -0.23 7.68 22.83
N ALA A 254 -1.07 7.21 21.90
CA ALA A 254 -2.33 7.84 21.54
C ALA A 254 -2.19 9.33 21.19
N CYS A 255 -1.10 9.70 20.51
CA CYS A 255 -0.88 11.07 20.02
C CYS A 255 -2.13 11.57 19.25
N ARG A 256 -2.60 12.78 19.60
CA ARG A 256 -3.88 13.34 19.12
C ARG A 256 -3.71 14.14 17.83
N TYR A 257 -3.38 13.45 16.74
CA TYR A 257 -3.29 14.04 15.40
C TYR A 257 -4.61 14.67 14.93
N ASP A 258 -5.74 14.14 15.41
CA ASP A 258 -7.07 14.72 15.21
C ASP A 258 -7.22 16.11 15.86
N GLY A 259 -6.62 16.33 17.03
CA GLY A 259 -6.58 17.66 17.67
C GLY A 259 -5.76 18.66 16.86
N MET A 260 -4.64 18.21 16.28
CA MET A 260 -3.85 19.02 15.33
C MET A 260 -4.69 19.41 14.11
N ALA A 261 -5.45 18.45 13.54
CA ALA A 261 -6.33 18.71 12.41
C ALA A 261 -7.39 19.77 12.72
N GLN A 262 -8.02 19.69 13.89
CA GLN A 262 -8.99 20.70 14.36
C GLN A 262 -8.35 22.09 14.47
N ALA A 263 -7.14 22.18 15.04
CA ALA A 263 -6.42 23.44 15.16
C ALA A 263 -6.06 24.07 13.80
N LEU A 264 -5.90 23.25 12.75
CA LEU A 264 -5.63 23.69 11.38
C LEU A 264 -6.91 23.96 10.56
N GLY A 265 -8.09 23.69 11.11
CA GLY A 265 -9.39 23.93 10.46
C GLY A 265 -10.00 22.72 9.73
N ALA A 266 -9.40 21.53 9.84
CA ALA A 266 -10.01 20.28 9.39
C ALA A 266 -10.99 19.70 10.42
N GLU A 267 -11.87 18.81 9.98
CA GLU A 267 -12.55 17.90 10.89
C GLU A 267 -11.56 16.86 11.41
N GLY A 268 -11.26 16.88 12.71
CA GLY A 268 -10.46 15.86 13.37
C GLY A 268 -11.33 14.87 14.13
N VAL A 269 -11.15 13.57 13.84
CA VAL A 269 -11.88 12.47 14.48
C VAL A 269 -10.88 11.47 15.06
N PHE A 270 -11.07 11.08 16.32
CA PHE A 270 -10.31 10.01 16.96
C PHE A 270 -11.17 8.75 17.05
N VAL A 271 -10.65 7.61 16.59
CA VAL A 271 -11.39 6.33 16.58
C VAL A 271 -10.53 5.21 17.18
N GLN A 272 -11.16 4.33 17.95
CA GLN A 272 -10.56 3.21 18.66
C GLN A 272 -11.22 1.87 18.34
N THR A 273 -12.39 1.89 17.73
CA THR A 273 -13.15 0.70 17.35
C THR A 273 -13.40 0.64 15.85
N ALA A 274 -13.71 -0.57 15.36
CA ALA A 274 -14.06 -0.80 13.98
C ALA A 274 -15.34 -0.03 13.58
N ASP A 275 -16.32 0.03 14.48
CA ASP A 275 -17.59 0.72 14.24
C ASP A 275 -17.39 2.24 14.16
N GLU A 276 -16.58 2.81 15.04
CA GLU A 276 -16.23 4.24 15.01
C GLU A 276 -15.47 4.61 13.72
N LEU A 277 -14.50 3.79 13.29
CA LEU A 277 -13.79 4.00 12.04
C LEU A 277 -14.74 3.93 10.85
N GLU A 278 -15.62 2.94 10.83
CA GLU A 278 -16.58 2.72 9.75
C GLU A 278 -17.53 3.90 9.61
N GLU A 279 -18.11 4.36 10.72
CA GLU A 279 -19.00 5.53 10.72
C GLU A 279 -18.26 6.80 10.31
N ALA A 280 -17.09 7.09 10.91
CA ALA A 280 -16.34 8.30 10.65
C ALA A 280 -15.87 8.38 9.19
N PHE A 281 -15.35 7.28 8.64
CA PHE A 281 -14.83 7.25 7.28
C PHE A 281 -15.97 7.32 6.25
N ALA A 282 -17.05 6.57 6.44
CA ALA A 282 -18.21 6.64 5.56
C ALA A 282 -18.81 8.06 5.53
N ARG A 283 -18.94 8.71 6.69
CA ARG A 283 -19.39 10.10 6.80
C ARG A 283 -18.46 11.08 6.07
N ALA A 284 -17.14 10.96 6.28
CA ALA A 284 -16.16 11.83 5.64
C ALA A 284 -16.22 11.76 4.11
N MET A 285 -16.36 10.55 3.55
CA MET A 285 -16.47 10.35 2.10
C MET A 285 -17.82 10.82 1.53
N ALA A 286 -18.91 10.65 2.27
CA ALA A 286 -20.25 11.03 1.84
C ALA A 286 -20.54 12.54 1.92
N THR A 287 -19.89 13.27 2.84
CA THR A 287 -20.17 14.69 3.08
C THR A 287 -19.85 15.55 1.85
N LYS A 288 -20.78 16.44 1.49
CA LYS A 288 -20.66 17.42 0.39
C LYS A 288 -21.19 18.80 0.84
N PRO A 289 -20.51 19.93 0.54
CA PRO A 289 -19.19 20.01 -0.07
C PRO A 289 -18.14 19.30 0.77
N PHE A 290 -17.05 18.87 0.13
CA PHE A 290 -15.98 18.17 0.83
C PHE A 290 -15.45 19.03 1.97
N ARG A 291 -15.19 18.39 3.11
CA ARG A 291 -14.51 18.99 4.24
C ARG A 291 -13.17 18.29 4.40
N PRO A 292 -12.04 19.03 4.53
CA PRO A 292 -10.79 18.44 4.96
C PRO A 292 -10.99 17.65 6.26
N THR A 293 -10.64 16.37 6.27
CA THR A 293 -10.86 15.50 7.43
C THR A 293 -9.61 14.70 7.74
N LEU A 294 -9.26 14.59 9.01
CA LEU A 294 -8.27 13.64 9.53
C LEU A 294 -8.94 12.69 10.51
N ILE A 295 -8.82 11.39 10.24
CA ILE A 295 -9.24 10.31 11.12
C ILE A 295 -7.99 9.70 11.74
N ASN A 296 -7.81 9.88 13.04
CA ASN A 296 -6.75 9.27 13.83
C ASN A 296 -7.24 7.91 14.33
N CYS A 297 -6.77 6.84 13.66
CA CYS A 297 -7.25 5.48 13.84
C CYS A 297 -6.29 4.67 14.71
N MET A 298 -6.67 4.44 15.96
CA MET A 298 -5.89 3.58 16.85
C MET A 298 -5.95 2.12 16.42
N ILE A 299 -4.78 1.50 16.33
CA ILE A 299 -4.63 0.06 16.12
C ILE A 299 -3.70 -0.52 17.21
N SER A 300 -3.65 -1.85 17.29
CA SER A 300 -2.78 -2.53 18.25
C SER A 300 -1.31 -2.18 17.98
N THR A 301 -0.58 -1.84 19.04
CA THR A 301 0.88 -1.60 18.95
C THR A 301 1.64 -2.85 18.54
N THR A 302 1.07 -4.05 18.75
CA THR A 302 1.66 -5.34 18.36
C THR A 302 1.13 -5.87 17.03
N ALA A 303 0.22 -5.15 16.37
CA ALA A 303 -0.27 -5.53 15.04
C ALA A 303 0.90 -5.57 14.06
N SER A 304 0.89 -6.58 13.21
CA SER A 304 1.88 -6.77 12.15
C SER A 304 1.24 -7.54 11.00
N ARG A 305 1.94 -7.60 9.87
CA ARG A 305 1.53 -8.41 8.73
C ARG A 305 1.33 -9.87 9.15
N ALA A 306 0.25 -10.49 8.67
CA ALA A 306 0.00 -11.91 8.88
C ALA A 306 1.18 -12.73 8.34
N LYS A 307 1.66 -13.71 9.11
CA LYS A 307 2.73 -14.60 8.65
C LYS A 307 2.20 -15.45 7.49
N GLU A 308 2.78 -15.30 6.30
CA GLU A 308 2.56 -16.25 5.21
C GLU A 308 3.05 -17.64 5.65
N ALA A 309 2.35 -18.71 5.27
CA ALA A 309 2.68 -20.10 5.63
C ALA A 309 3.98 -20.65 5.00
N ALA A 310 4.86 -19.78 4.50
CA ALA A 310 6.16 -20.14 3.94
C ALA A 310 7.29 -19.66 4.86
N PRO A 311 8.40 -20.43 4.99
CA PRO A 311 9.45 -20.11 5.96
C PRO A 311 10.04 -18.71 5.75
N PRO A 312 10.57 -18.09 6.82
CA PRO A 312 11.09 -16.73 6.77
C PRO A 312 12.42 -16.72 6.00
N PHE A 313 12.35 -16.53 4.68
CA PHE A 313 13.54 -16.22 3.91
C PHE A 313 13.78 -14.72 3.95
N ALA A 314 14.74 -14.36 4.81
CA ALA A 314 15.51 -13.12 4.94
C ALA A 314 14.82 -11.86 4.41
N LYS A 315 14.57 -10.92 5.33
CA LYS A 315 14.64 -9.49 5.01
C LYS A 315 15.89 -9.30 4.15
N SER A 316 15.74 -8.82 2.93
CA SER A 316 16.90 -8.35 2.17
C SER A 316 17.44 -7.15 2.93
N SER A 317 18.44 -7.39 3.76
CA SER A 317 19.42 -6.36 4.08
C SER A 317 20.00 -5.90 2.75
N LEU A 318 19.78 -4.63 2.44
CA LEU A 318 20.80 -3.88 1.71
C LEU A 318 22.10 -3.94 2.51
#